data_AF-A0A1J3INL9-F1
#
_entry.id   AF-A0A1J3INL9-F1
#
_cell.length_a   1.000
_cell.length_b   1.000
_cell.length_c   1.000
_cell.angle_alpha   90.00
_cell.angle_beta   90.00
_cell.angle_gamma   90.00
#
_symmetry.space_group_name_H-M   'P 1'
#
loop_
_entity.id
_entity.type
_entity.pdbx_description
1 polymer ?
#
loop_
_entity_poly.entity_id
_entity_poly.type
_entity_poly.pdbx_seq_one_letter_code
_entity_poly.pdbx_strand_id
1 'polypeptide(L)'
;GWLIRFISHSVISGFTTASAIVIGLSQLKYFLGYSVSRSSKIVPVVESIIAGADQFKWPPFLLGSTILVILLVMKHVGKANKELQFIRAAGPLTGLVLGTTIAKVFHAPSISLVGDIPQGLPKFSFPKSFDHAKLLLPTAALITGVAILESVGIAKALAAKNSYELDSNSELFALGVA
;
A
#
# COMPACT_ATOMS: atom_id res chain seq x y z
N GLY A 1 -20.63 1.40 -15.66
CA GLY A 1 -21.16 2.68 -16.17
C GLY A 1 -20.46 3.08 -17.45
N TRP A 2 -21.17 3.78 -18.36
CA TRP A 2 -20.64 4.24 -19.66
C TRP A 2 -19.31 5.01 -19.53
N LEU A 3 -19.13 5.79 -18.47
CA LEU A 3 -17.91 6.56 -18.18
C LEU A 3 -16.64 5.70 -18.01
N ILE A 4 -16.78 4.47 -17.51
CA ILE A 4 -15.67 3.57 -17.20
C ILE A 4 -15.07 2.93 -18.46
N ARG A 5 -15.86 2.88 -19.55
CA ARG A 5 -15.38 2.44 -20.87
C ARG A 5 -14.36 3.42 -21.48
N PHE A 6 -14.35 4.69 -21.06
CA PHE A 6 -13.42 5.72 -21.54
C PHE A 6 -12.07 5.75 -20.82
N ILE A 7 -11.92 4.97 -19.74
CA ILE A 7 -10.63 4.83 -19.08
C ILE A 7 -9.75 3.92 -19.93
N SER A 8 -8.79 4.53 -20.63
CA SER A 8 -7.84 3.83 -21.48
C SER A 8 -6.80 3.06 -20.65
N HIS A 9 -6.25 2.01 -21.25
CA HIS A 9 -5.16 1.24 -20.65
C HIS A 9 -3.94 2.12 -20.28
N SER A 10 -3.66 3.15 -21.09
CA SER A 10 -2.58 4.11 -20.86
C SER A 10 -2.77 4.92 -19.57
N VAL A 11 -4.01 5.34 -19.26
CA VAL A 11 -4.32 6.08 -18.02
C VAL A 11 -4.11 5.19 -16.79
N ILE A 12 -4.58 3.94 -16.86
CA ILE A 12 -4.41 2.96 -15.75
C ILE A 12 -2.93 2.69 -15.51
N SER A 13 -2.15 2.48 -16.57
CA SER A 13 -0.71 2.24 -16.49
C SER A 13 0.05 3.44 -15.91
N GLY A 14 -0.25 4.66 -16.39
CA GLY A 14 0.36 5.89 -15.88
C GLY A 14 0.05 6.12 -14.40
N PHE A 15 -1.22 5.95 -14.01
CA PHE A 15 -1.65 6.05 -12.60
C PHE A 15 -0.93 5.01 -11.72
N THR A 16 -0.90 3.74 -12.15
CA THR A 16 -0.26 2.65 -11.39
C THR A 16 1.24 2.92 -11.18
N THR A 17 1.92 3.42 -12.21
CA THR A 17 3.35 3.76 -12.14
C THR A 17 3.61 4.92 -11.19
N ALA A 18 2.82 6.00 -11.29
CA ALA A 18 2.94 7.14 -10.38
C ALA A 18 2.65 6.75 -8.93
N SER A 19 1.60 5.98 -8.69
CA SER A 19 1.26 5.42 -7.37
C SER A 19 2.38 4.56 -6.82
N ALA A 20 3.00 3.69 -7.64
CA ALA A 20 4.14 2.87 -7.21
C ALA A 20 5.33 3.73 -6.74
N ILE A 21 5.64 4.83 -7.45
CA ILE A 21 6.70 5.77 -7.05
C ILE A 21 6.35 6.45 -5.72
N VAL A 22 5.13 6.98 -5.58
CA VAL A 22 4.68 7.66 -4.36
C VAL A 22 4.70 6.72 -3.15
N ILE A 23 4.22 5.48 -3.34
CA ILE A 23 4.27 4.45 -2.30
C ILE A 23 5.72 4.15 -1.93
N GLY A 24 6.59 3.90 -2.93
CA GLY A 24 8.01 3.59 -2.69
C GLY A 24 8.72 4.69 -1.89
N LEU A 25 8.56 5.95 -2.30
CA LEU A 25 9.11 7.11 -1.57
C LEU A 25 8.55 7.21 -0.15
N SER A 26 7.25 6.94 0.04
CA SER A 26 6.60 6.98 1.35
C SER A 26 7.07 5.86 2.28
N GLN A 27 7.54 4.74 1.75
CA GLN A 27 8.10 3.64 2.53
C GLN A 27 9.57 3.86 2.92
N LEU A 28 10.30 4.70 2.18
CA LEU A 28 11.73 4.93 2.41
C LEU A 28 12.01 5.44 3.84
N LYS A 29 11.09 6.20 4.42
CA LYS A 29 11.19 6.67 5.83
C LYS A 29 11.41 5.53 6.83
N TYR A 30 10.85 4.35 6.59
CA TYR A 30 11.01 3.19 7.47
C TYR A 30 12.40 2.54 7.34
N PHE A 31 13.05 2.67 6.18
CA PHE A 31 14.44 2.27 5.98
C PHE A 31 15.41 3.30 6.54
N LEU A 32 15.09 4.59 6.43
CA LEU A 32 15.96 5.69 6.85
C LEU A 32 15.99 5.87 8.38
N GLY A 33 14.91 5.52 9.08
CA GLY A 33 14.86 5.52 10.55
C GLY A 33 14.56 6.87 11.19
N TYR A 34 14.08 7.84 10.40
CA TYR A 34 13.60 9.15 10.86
C TYR A 34 12.26 9.52 10.21
N SER A 35 11.56 10.48 10.82
CA SER A 35 10.26 10.95 10.32
C SER A 35 10.43 11.80 9.07
N VAL A 36 9.96 11.28 7.93
CA VAL A 36 9.79 12.04 6.69
C VAL A 36 8.41 12.69 6.72
N SER A 37 8.30 13.94 6.25
CA SER A 37 7.03 14.67 6.23
C SER A 37 6.01 13.92 5.37
N ARG A 38 4.83 13.64 5.94
CA ARG A 38 3.76 12.94 5.21
C ARG A 38 3.04 13.96 4.33
N SER A 39 3.31 13.93 3.03
CA SER A 39 2.66 14.79 2.05
C SER A 39 2.19 13.97 0.85
N SER A 40 1.04 14.34 0.27
CA SER A 40 0.55 13.79 -0.99
C SER A 40 1.32 14.32 -2.21
N LYS A 41 2.23 15.28 -1.99
CA LYS A 41 3.09 15.88 -3.02
C LYS A 41 4.47 15.24 -2.97
N ILE A 42 5.02 14.88 -4.13
CA ILE A 42 6.34 14.24 -4.24
C ILE A 42 7.46 15.20 -3.82
N VAL A 43 7.40 16.46 -4.24
CA VAL A 43 8.48 17.44 -4.00
C VAL A 43 8.78 17.61 -2.51
N PRO A 44 7.80 17.88 -1.62
CA PRO A 44 8.05 17.97 -0.17
C PRO A 44 8.56 16.66 0.45
N VAL A 45 8.15 15.51 -0.07
CA VAL A 45 8.64 14.20 0.42
C VAL A 45 10.12 14.05 0.09
N VAL A 46 10.52 14.37 -1.15
CA VAL A 46 11.93 14.30 -1.57
C VAL A 46 12.78 15.32 -0.82
N GLU A 47 12.32 16.57 -0.68
CA GLU A 47 13.03 17.60 0.08
C GLU A 47 13.24 17.17 1.54
N SER A 48 12.22 16.61 2.19
CA SER A 48 12.35 16.14 3.58
C SER A 48 13.23 14.89 3.73
N ILE A 49 13.32 14.04 2.69
CA ILE A 49 14.30 12.94 2.67
C ILE A 49 15.72 13.52 2.63
N ILE A 50 16.00 14.45 1.70
CA ILE A 50 17.34 15.03 1.53
C ILE A 50 17.74 15.83 2.78
N ALA A 51 16.85 16.67 3.30
CA ALA A 51 17.13 17.48 4.49
C ALA A 51 17.33 16.65 5.76
N GLY A 52 16.75 15.45 5.84
CA GLY A 52 16.89 14.56 6.98
C GLY A 52 18.04 13.55 6.86
N ALA A 53 18.85 13.59 5.80
CA ALA A 53 19.86 12.57 5.51
C ALA A 53 20.86 12.37 6.66
N ASP A 54 21.20 13.42 7.41
CA ASP A 54 22.11 13.37 8.55
C ASP A 54 21.53 12.60 9.76
N GLN A 55 20.21 12.38 9.81
CA GLN A 55 19.52 11.67 10.88
C GLN A 55 19.36 10.16 10.60
N PHE A 56 20.04 9.67 9.56
CA PHE A 56 19.98 8.28 9.14
C PHE A 56 20.36 7.31 10.27
N LYS A 57 19.54 6.27 10.45
CA LYS A 57 19.78 5.21 11.43
C LYS A 57 20.06 3.89 10.73
N TRP A 58 21.23 3.31 11.02
CA TRP A 58 21.64 2.01 10.51
C TRP A 58 20.75 0.82 10.91
N PRO A 59 20.21 0.72 12.15
CA PRO A 59 19.45 -0.48 12.54
C PRO A 59 18.14 -0.69 11.75
N PRO A 60 17.27 0.34 11.55
CA PRO A 60 16.10 0.20 10.68
C PRO A 60 16.45 -0.14 9.24
N PHE A 61 17.52 0.46 8.70
CA PHE A 61 18.00 0.18 7.36
C PHE A 61 18.41 -1.28 7.17
N LEU A 62 19.20 -1.81 8.11
CA LEU A 62 19.66 -3.19 8.06
C LEU A 62 18.48 -4.15 8.17
N LEU A 63 17.57 -3.94 9.14
CA LEU A 63 16.39 -4.78 9.31
C LEU A 63 15.50 -4.78 8.05
N GLY A 64 15.18 -3.59 7.54
CA GLY A 64 14.36 -3.43 6.33
C GLY A 64 15.00 -4.11 5.13
N SER A 65 16.32 -3.96 4.96
CA SER A 65 17.07 -4.56 3.86
C SER A 65 17.11 -6.08 3.96
N THR A 66 17.33 -6.63 5.16
CA THR A 66 17.31 -8.08 5.40
C THR A 66 15.94 -8.67 5.09
N ILE A 67 14.85 -8.06 5.58
CA ILE A 67 13.49 -8.52 5.30
C ILE A 67 13.19 -8.42 3.79
N LEU A 68 13.60 -7.35 3.13
CA LEU A 68 13.41 -7.17 1.70
C LEU A 68 14.13 -8.25 0.89
N VAL A 69 15.38 -8.58 1.25
CA VAL A 69 16.15 -9.66 0.62
C VAL A 69 15.43 -11.00 0.81
N ILE A 70 14.95 -11.31 2.01
CA ILE A 70 14.18 -12.53 2.28
C ILE A 70 12.93 -12.60 1.39
N LEU A 71 12.17 -11.50 1.29
CA LEU A 71 10.98 -11.44 0.43
C LEU A 71 11.32 -11.65 -1.05
N LEU A 72 12.41 -11.07 -1.54
CA LEU A 72 12.86 -11.22 -2.92
C LEU A 72 13.33 -12.65 -3.21
N VAL A 73 14.07 -13.27 -2.29
CA VAL A 73 14.51 -14.68 -2.38
C VAL A 73 13.30 -15.60 -2.40
N MET A 74 12.37 -15.45 -1.45
CA MET A 74 11.13 -16.25 -1.39
C MET A 74 10.30 -16.10 -2.67
N LYS A 75 10.21 -14.88 -3.22
CA LYS A 75 9.53 -14.61 -4.49
C LYS A 75 10.24 -15.28 -5.68
N HIS A 76 11.58 -15.25 -5.71
CA HIS A 76 12.36 -15.83 -6.79
C HIS A 76 12.28 -17.36 -6.78
N VAL A 77 12.48 -17.98 -5.61
CA VAL A 77 12.37 -19.44 -5.41
C VAL A 77 10.97 -19.94 -5.74
N GLY A 78 9.92 -19.26 -5.25
CA GLY A 78 8.54 -19.64 -5.55
C GLY A 78 8.13 -19.43 -7.01
N LYS A 79 8.90 -18.67 -7.81
CA LYS A 79 8.72 -18.58 -9.26
C LYS A 79 9.48 -19.67 -10.00
N ALA A 80 10.67 -20.03 -9.53
CA ALA A 80 11.52 -21.05 -10.14
C ALA A 80 10.93 -22.46 -9.96
N ASN A 81 10.26 -22.73 -8.84
CA ASN A 81 9.77 -24.07 -8.53
C ASN A 81 8.25 -24.08 -8.28
N LYS A 82 7.49 -24.80 -9.13
CA LYS A 82 6.02 -24.83 -9.06
C LYS A 82 5.50 -25.46 -7.75
N GLU A 83 6.23 -26.42 -7.20
CA GLU A 83 5.88 -27.03 -5.90
C GLU A 83 6.04 -26.06 -4.72
N LEU A 84 6.90 -25.04 -4.87
CA LEU A 84 7.16 -24.03 -3.84
C LEU A 84 6.40 -22.72 -4.07
N GLN A 85 5.36 -22.74 -4.91
CA GLN A 85 4.57 -21.54 -5.19
C GLN A 85 3.93 -20.95 -3.92
N PHE A 86 3.61 -21.78 -2.93
CA PHE A 86 3.10 -21.34 -1.62
C PHE A 86 4.08 -20.43 -0.86
N ILE A 87 5.39 -20.63 -1.02
CA ILE A 87 6.43 -19.80 -0.39
C ILE A 87 6.28 -18.33 -0.80
N ARG A 88 5.86 -18.07 -2.04
CA ARG A 88 5.61 -16.70 -2.51
C ARG A 88 4.47 -16.02 -1.75
N ALA A 89 3.40 -16.75 -1.43
CA ALA A 89 2.26 -16.24 -0.68
C ALA A 89 2.60 -16.06 0.81
N ALA A 90 3.44 -16.95 1.35
CA ALA A 90 3.90 -16.90 2.74
C ALA A 90 4.95 -15.81 3.01
N GLY A 91 5.54 -15.20 1.98
CA GLY A 91 6.59 -14.19 2.10
C GLY A 91 6.27 -13.05 3.05
N PRO A 92 5.21 -12.26 2.83
CA PRO A 92 4.85 -11.13 3.71
C PRO A 92 4.63 -11.56 5.17
N LEU A 93 3.99 -12.70 5.39
CA LEU A 93 3.77 -13.25 6.73
C LEU A 93 5.08 -13.65 7.41
N THR A 94 5.99 -14.26 6.65
CA THR A 94 7.33 -14.63 7.13
C THR A 94 8.13 -13.39 7.52
N GLY A 95 8.11 -12.35 6.67
CA GLY A 95 8.75 -11.06 6.96
C GLY A 95 8.18 -10.41 8.23
N LEU A 96 6.86 -10.48 8.44
CA LEU A 96 6.20 -9.99 9.65
C LEU A 96 6.67 -10.75 10.88
N VAL A 97 6.58 -12.07 10.89
CA VAL A 97 6.96 -12.92 12.03
C VAL A 97 8.44 -12.73 12.39
N LEU A 98 9.33 -12.74 11.38
CA LEU A 98 10.76 -12.52 11.58
C LEU A 98 11.04 -11.11 12.09
N GLY A 99 10.44 -10.09 11.48
CA GLY A 99 10.61 -8.69 11.89
C GLY A 99 10.17 -8.46 13.34
N THR A 100 9.01 -8.98 13.74
CA THR A 100 8.52 -8.90 15.12
C THR A 100 9.43 -9.64 16.09
N THR A 101 9.90 -10.84 15.72
CA THR A 101 10.79 -11.64 16.57
C THR A 101 12.14 -10.94 16.78
N ILE A 102 12.76 -10.43 15.71
CA ILE A 102 14.04 -9.71 15.77
C ILE A 102 13.87 -8.42 16.61
N ALA A 103 12.81 -7.65 16.37
CA ALA A 103 12.53 -6.44 17.14
C ALA A 103 12.37 -6.73 18.64
N LYS A 104 11.71 -7.86 18.98
CA LYS A 104 11.51 -8.30 20.36
C LYS A 104 12.80 -8.82 21.02
N VAL A 105 13.71 -9.44 20.27
CA VAL A 105 14.97 -9.97 20.85
C VAL A 105 16.00 -8.86 21.01
N PHE A 106 16.23 -8.06 19.97
CA PHE A 106 17.30 -7.07 19.92
C PHE A 106 16.96 -5.73 20.58
N HIS A 107 15.68 -5.46 20.88
CA HIS A 107 15.23 -4.24 21.58
C HIS A 107 15.90 -2.95 21.09
N ALA A 108 15.96 -2.73 19.77
CA ALA A 108 16.62 -1.55 19.22
C ALA A 108 15.70 -0.31 19.34
N PRO A 109 16.06 0.72 20.14
CA PRO A 109 15.23 1.91 20.34
C PRO A 109 15.05 2.75 19.06
N SER A 110 15.89 2.52 18.06
CA SER A 110 15.83 3.17 16.75
C SER A 110 14.71 2.65 15.84
N ILE A 111 14.09 1.51 16.16
CA ILE A 111 13.01 0.92 15.36
C ILE A 111 11.66 1.31 15.97
N SER A 112 10.86 2.05 15.21
CA SER A 112 9.50 2.41 15.62
C SER A 112 8.60 1.18 15.63
N LEU A 113 8.03 0.86 16.79
CA LEU A 113 7.08 -0.23 16.97
C LEU A 113 5.64 0.26 16.74
N VAL A 114 4.77 -0.67 16.33
CA VAL A 114 3.33 -0.40 16.10
C VAL A 114 2.59 -0.03 17.39
N GLY A 115 3.11 -0.43 18.55
CA GLY A 115 2.48 -0.21 19.86
C GLY A 115 1.39 -1.26 20.16
N ASP A 116 0.47 -0.91 21.05
CA ASP A 116 -0.62 -1.80 21.47
C ASP A 116 -1.74 -1.86 20.42
N ILE A 117 -2.16 -3.08 20.09
CA ILE A 117 -3.29 -3.34 19.20
C ILE A 117 -4.49 -3.70 20.07
N PRO A 118 -5.58 -2.91 20.06
CA PRO A 118 -6.76 -3.19 20.88
C PRO A 118 -7.38 -4.54 20.51
N GLN A 119 -7.72 -5.34 21.51
CA GLN A 119 -8.36 -6.64 21.29
C GLN A 119 -9.88 -6.51 21.17
N GLY A 120 -10.47 -7.32 20.30
CA GLY A 120 -11.91 -7.36 20.05
C GLY A 120 -12.36 -6.53 18.85
N LEU A 121 -13.66 -6.53 18.60
CA LEU A 121 -14.27 -5.76 17.51
C LEU A 121 -14.36 -4.27 17.87
N PRO A 122 -14.10 -3.36 16.91
CA PRO A 122 -14.37 -1.95 17.13
C PRO A 122 -15.86 -1.74 17.39
N LYS A 123 -16.20 -0.81 18.29
CA LYS A 123 -17.60 -0.45 18.54
C LYS A 123 -18.18 0.22 17.29
N PHE A 124 -19.36 -0.21 16.86
CA PHE A 124 -20.06 0.43 15.75
C PHE A 124 -20.32 1.91 16.10
N SER A 125 -19.86 2.83 15.25
CA SER A 125 -19.99 4.27 15.46
C SER A 125 -20.66 4.92 14.25
N PHE A 126 -21.72 5.70 14.49
CA PHE A 126 -22.28 6.57 13.47
C PHE A 126 -21.57 7.94 13.45
N PRO A 127 -21.46 8.60 12.29
CA PRO A 127 -20.94 9.96 12.21
C PRO A 127 -21.76 10.88 13.10
N LYS A 128 -21.11 11.58 14.04
CA LYS A 128 -21.78 12.44 15.02
C LYS A 128 -22.23 13.78 14.44
N SER A 129 -21.62 14.23 13.35
CA SER A 129 -21.95 15.49 12.67
C SER A 129 -21.53 15.45 11.20
N PHE A 130 -22.27 16.16 10.35
CA PHE A 130 -21.99 16.37 8.93
C PHE A 130 -21.43 17.77 8.63
N ASP A 131 -20.96 18.52 9.64
CA ASP A 131 -20.47 19.90 9.47
C ASP A 131 -19.36 20.01 8.40
N HIS A 132 -18.50 18.99 8.32
CA HIS A 132 -17.38 18.95 7.37
C HIS A 132 -17.74 18.28 6.05
N ALA A 133 -18.97 17.79 5.87
CA ALA A 133 -19.36 17.03 4.69
C ALA A 133 -19.19 17.83 3.39
N LYS A 134 -19.58 19.12 3.41
CA LYS A 134 -19.40 20.02 2.24
C LYS A 134 -17.93 20.29 1.94
N LEU A 135 -17.09 20.44 2.97
CA LEU A 135 -15.66 20.70 2.83
C LEU A 135 -14.92 19.47 2.28
N LEU A 136 -15.35 18.27 2.68
CA LEU A 136 -14.74 17.01 2.26
C LEU A 136 -15.26 16.51 0.93
N LEU A 137 -16.40 17.01 0.42
CA LEU A 137 -17.03 16.55 -0.81
C LEU A 137 -16.08 16.50 -2.02
N PRO A 138 -15.22 17.52 -2.29
CA PRO A 138 -14.27 17.45 -3.38
C PRO A 138 -13.23 16.35 -3.18
N THR A 139 -12.71 16.19 -1.96
CA THR A 139 -11.72 15.16 -1.63
C THR A 139 -12.34 13.76 -1.73
N ALA A 140 -13.59 13.61 -1.25
CA ALA A 140 -14.35 12.37 -1.36
C ALA A 140 -14.61 12.00 -2.83
N ALA A 141 -15.03 12.95 -3.66
CA ALA A 141 -15.22 12.72 -5.09
C ALA A 141 -13.93 12.26 -5.79
N LEU A 142 -12.79 12.85 -5.44
CA LEU A 142 -11.48 12.44 -5.94
C LEU A 142 -11.11 11.02 -5.49
N ILE A 143 -11.25 10.72 -4.19
CA ILE A 143 -10.94 9.38 -3.64
C ILE A 143 -11.85 8.33 -4.27
N THR A 144 -13.16 8.60 -4.39
CA THR A 144 -14.10 7.71 -5.07
C THR A 144 -13.72 7.48 -6.52
N GLY A 145 -13.35 8.53 -7.26
CA GLY A 145 -12.86 8.39 -8.63
C GLY A 145 -11.63 7.50 -8.72
N VAL A 146 -10.67 7.67 -7.80
CA VAL A 146 -9.45 6.83 -7.70
C VAL A 146 -9.79 5.38 -7.36
N ALA A 147 -10.68 5.14 -6.39
CA ALA A 147 -11.10 3.80 -5.99
C ALA A 147 -11.81 3.06 -7.14
N ILE A 148 -12.64 3.76 -7.90
CA ILE A 148 -13.30 3.22 -9.11
C ILE A 148 -12.24 2.87 -10.17
N LEU A 149 -11.28 3.77 -10.41
CA LEU A 149 -10.19 3.55 -11.37
C LEU A 149 -9.37 2.30 -11.01
N GLU A 150 -9.03 2.14 -9.73
CA GLU A 150 -8.27 1.00 -9.23
C GLU A 150 -9.05 -0.32 -9.38
N SER A 151 -10.30 -0.36 -8.89
CA SER A 151 -11.15 -1.55 -8.96
C SER A 151 -11.36 -2.01 -10.41
N VAL A 152 -11.76 -1.08 -11.29
CA VAL A 152 -11.95 -1.35 -12.71
C VAL A 152 -10.64 -1.78 -13.36
N GLY A 153 -9.52 -1.16 -13.01
CA GLY A 153 -8.21 -1.50 -13.57
C GLY A 153 -7.84 -2.96 -13.31
N ILE A 154 -8.03 -3.42 -12.07
CA ILE A 154 -7.82 -4.81 -11.68
C ILE A 154 -8.82 -5.72 -12.40
N ALA A 155 -10.10 -5.35 -12.41
CA ALA A 155 -11.16 -6.16 -12.99
C ALA A 155 -10.99 -6.33 -14.52
N LYS A 156 -10.59 -5.27 -15.25
CA LYS A 156 -10.26 -5.33 -16.69
C LYS A 156 -9.02 -6.19 -16.95
N ALA A 157 -7.97 -6.06 -16.12
CA ALA A 157 -6.76 -6.88 -16.27
C ALA A 157 -7.07 -8.37 -16.06
N LEU A 158 -7.95 -8.68 -15.11
CA LEU A 158 -8.38 -10.06 -14.82
C LEU A 158 -9.33 -10.60 -15.90
N ALA A 159 -10.24 -9.76 -16.40
CA ALA A 159 -11.13 -10.07 -17.53
C ALA A 159 -10.33 -10.38 -18.81
N ALA A 160 -9.33 -9.56 -19.13
CA ALA A 160 -8.45 -9.79 -20.26
C ALA A 160 -7.63 -11.08 -20.13
N LYS A 161 -7.19 -11.42 -18.91
CA LYS A 161 -6.42 -12.65 -18.65
C LYS A 161 -7.26 -13.93 -18.71
N ASN A 162 -8.51 -13.88 -18.26
CA ASN A 162 -9.40 -15.05 -18.14
C ASN A 162 -10.52 -15.06 -19.19
N SER A 163 -10.49 -14.15 -20.17
CA SER A 163 -11.42 -14.08 -21.29
C SER A 163 -12.90 -14.03 -20.90
N TYR A 164 -13.25 -13.25 -19.88
CA TYR A 164 -14.65 -12.98 -19.52
C TYR A 164 -15.02 -11.51 -19.75
N GLU A 165 -16.31 -11.22 -19.88
CA GLU A 165 -16.81 -9.85 -20.01
C GLU A 165 -17.04 -9.21 -18.63
N LEU A 166 -16.65 -7.94 -18.49
CA LEU A 166 -16.79 -7.20 -17.25
C LEU A 166 -18.06 -6.33 -17.24
N ASP A 167 -18.97 -6.58 -16.31
CA ASP A 167 -20.07 -5.65 -16.02
C ASP A 167 -19.62 -4.54 -15.05
N SER A 168 -19.26 -3.40 -15.62
CA SER A 168 -18.82 -2.24 -14.84
C SER A 168 -19.92 -1.58 -13.99
N ASN A 169 -21.21 -1.89 -14.16
CA ASN A 169 -22.27 -1.37 -13.29
C ASN A 169 -22.33 -2.16 -11.99
N SER A 170 -22.31 -3.48 -12.08
CA SER A 170 -22.30 -4.38 -10.93
C SER A 170 -21.05 -4.16 -10.06
N GLU A 171 -19.88 -3.98 -10.67
CA GLU A 171 -18.64 -3.63 -9.96
C GLU A 171 -18.74 -2.32 -9.19
N LEU A 172 -19.33 -1.28 -9.80
CA LEU A 172 -19.52 0.02 -9.15
C LEU A 172 -20.48 -0.07 -7.96
N PHE A 173 -21.58 -0.78 -8.13
CA PHE A 173 -22.56 -0.97 -7.07
C PHE A 173 -21.96 -1.76 -5.89
N ALA A 174 -21.25 -2.85 -6.19
CA ALA A 174 -20.56 -3.64 -5.18
C ALA A 174 -19.54 -2.80 -4.40
N LEU A 175 -18.73 -1.99 -5.09
CA LEU A 175 -17.76 -1.10 -4.46
C LEU A 175 -18.42 -0.03 -3.58
N GLY A 176 -19.59 0.47 -3.96
CA GLY A 176 -20.31 1.49 -3.18
C GLY A 176 -20.98 0.95 -1.91
N VAL A 177 -21.31 -0.34 -1.88
CA VAL A 177 -21.96 -1.01 -0.74
C VAL A 177 -20.95 -1.60 0.25
N ALA A 178 -19.76 -1.98 -0.23
CA ALA A 178 -18.67 -2.52 0.57
C ALA A 178 -18.03 -1.49 1.52
#